data_AF-A0A0F6QL06-F1
#
_entry.id   AF-A0A0F6QL06-F1
#
_cell.length_a   1.000
_cell.length_b   1.000
_cell.length_c   1.000
_cell.angle_alpha   90.00
_cell.angle_beta   90.00
_cell.angle_gamma   90.00
#
_symmetry.space_group_name_H-M   'P 1'
#
loop_
_entity.id
_entity.type
_entity.pdbx_description
1 polymer ?
#
loop_
_entity_poly.entity_id
_entity_poly.type
_entity_poly.pdbx_seq_one_letter_code
_entity_poly.pdbx_strand_id
1 'polypeptide(L)'
;EYPLLYPEGALYTAVPSRSFFPRGFLWDEGFHQLLLSKWDPQVTREAIAHWIDLMNMEGWIPREQILGDEARSKVPAEFIVQRNENANPPTLFLALQELIEQLSSNADEAATQPTLPFLRRLFPRLKTWFEWYNTTQKGPQSNSYRWRGRDKDTNLFLNPKTLTSGLDDYPRASHPSADERHVDLHCWMALSSGIMASIAQLLGEPHQDYKLSHDVLSDNNLLDELHWSEQLRAFSDYGNHTQSVSLQREKVYVPPGQPRHQFPVARLVRSVHRAPKLQYVNALGYVSLFPFILQILQPDSPKLEHIFRDMRDSKKLWTPYGLRSLSKADPLYMQRNTEHDAPYWRGPIWININYLAVRALHHYSNAEGPYQEKAAALYEELRTNIISNVYKQY
;
A
#
# COMPACT_ATOMS: atom_id res chain seq x y z
N GLU A 1 -17.92 19.44 9.79
CA GLU A 1 -18.65 19.16 8.55
C GLU A 1 -19.59 17.99 8.80
N TYR A 2 -20.79 18.02 8.23
CA TYR A 2 -21.76 16.93 8.33
C TYR A 2 -21.59 15.98 7.15
N PRO A 3 -21.67 14.65 7.34
CA PRO A 3 -21.57 13.71 6.23
C PRO A 3 -22.73 13.90 5.26
N LEU A 4 -22.41 13.88 3.96
CA LEU A 4 -23.39 13.96 2.87
C LEU A 4 -23.55 12.58 2.23
N LEU A 5 -24.73 12.32 1.69
CA LEU A 5 -24.95 11.12 0.88
C LEU A 5 -24.15 11.23 -0.42
N TYR A 6 -23.46 10.14 -0.75
CA TYR A 6 -22.79 9.99 -2.03
C TYR A 6 -23.82 9.60 -3.11
N PRO A 7 -23.62 9.98 -4.39
CA PRO A 7 -24.51 9.55 -5.48
C PRO A 7 -24.71 8.03 -5.48
N GLU A 8 -25.95 7.60 -5.72
CA GLU A 8 -26.27 6.17 -5.82
C GLU A 8 -25.55 5.54 -7.02
N GLY A 9 -25.00 4.35 -6.80
CA GLY A 9 -24.28 3.59 -7.82
C GLY A 9 -24.30 2.10 -7.51
N ALA A 10 -24.16 1.28 -8.55
CA ALA A 10 -24.02 -0.17 -8.41
C ALA A 10 -22.53 -0.54 -8.42
N LEU A 11 -22.18 -1.64 -7.75
CA LEU A 11 -20.83 -2.18 -7.74
C LEU A 11 -20.87 -3.69 -7.99
N TYR A 12 -20.17 -4.13 -9.04
CA TYR A 12 -19.87 -5.52 -9.30
C TYR A 12 -18.38 -5.72 -8.97
N THR A 13 -18.09 -6.51 -7.93
CA THR A 13 -16.76 -6.57 -7.33
C THR A 13 -16.54 -7.90 -6.62
N ALA A 14 -15.29 -8.31 -6.51
CA ALA A 14 -14.90 -9.31 -5.52
C ALA A 14 -14.90 -8.69 -4.11
N VAL A 15 -14.90 -9.55 -3.08
CA VAL A 15 -14.89 -9.13 -1.67
C VAL A 15 -13.77 -9.84 -0.91
N PRO A 16 -13.04 -9.17 0.01
CA PRO A 16 -11.91 -9.78 0.70
C PRO A 16 -12.29 -11.01 1.54
N SER A 17 -13.49 -10.99 2.12
CA SER A 17 -14.02 -12.11 2.91
C SER A 17 -15.54 -12.09 2.92
N ARG A 18 -16.17 -13.21 2.53
CA ARG A 18 -17.63 -13.38 2.61
C ARG A 18 -18.17 -13.18 4.03
N SER A 19 -17.41 -13.56 5.04
CA SER A 19 -17.88 -13.57 6.44
C SER A 19 -17.64 -12.24 7.16
N PHE A 20 -16.49 -11.60 6.91
CA PHE A 20 -16.06 -10.41 7.67
C PHE A 20 -16.16 -9.12 6.86
N PHE A 21 -15.93 -9.20 5.55
CA PHE A 21 -15.80 -8.06 4.66
C PHE A 21 -16.60 -8.23 3.37
N PRO A 22 -17.94 -8.44 3.43
CA PRO A 22 -18.78 -8.67 2.24
C PRO A 22 -19.09 -7.37 1.49
N ARG A 23 -18.05 -6.61 1.14
CA ARG A 23 -18.15 -5.29 0.49
C ARG A 23 -16.87 -4.96 -0.29
N GLY A 24 -16.95 -3.99 -1.18
CA GLY A 24 -15.83 -3.61 -2.04
C GLY A 24 -14.75 -2.85 -1.26
N PHE A 25 -13.49 -3.24 -1.46
CA PHE A 25 -12.31 -2.50 -0.99
C PHE A 25 -11.40 -2.21 -2.19
N LEU A 26 -11.08 -0.93 -2.40
CA LEU A 26 -10.49 -0.44 -3.64
C LEU A 26 -9.13 -1.08 -3.93
N TRP A 27 -8.23 -1.11 -2.93
CA TRP A 27 -6.89 -1.68 -3.15
C TRP A 27 -6.88 -3.21 -3.16
N ASP A 28 -7.80 -3.88 -2.46
CA ASP A 28 -7.94 -5.35 -2.51
C ASP A 28 -8.34 -5.80 -3.92
N GLU A 29 -9.21 -5.03 -4.58
CA GLU A 29 -9.76 -5.42 -5.87
C GLU A 29 -8.70 -5.62 -6.95
N GLY A 30 -7.67 -4.77 -7.01
CA GLY A 30 -6.58 -4.97 -7.96
C GLY A 30 -5.88 -6.33 -7.79
N PHE A 31 -5.73 -6.81 -6.55
CA PHE A 31 -5.17 -8.14 -6.29
C PHE A 31 -6.14 -9.27 -6.64
N HIS A 32 -7.43 -9.11 -6.38
CA HIS A 32 -8.45 -10.07 -6.82
C HIS A 32 -8.41 -10.24 -8.35
N GLN A 33 -8.34 -9.11 -9.06
CA GLN A 33 -8.39 -9.08 -10.51
C GLN A 33 -7.13 -9.61 -11.19
N LEU A 34 -5.97 -9.62 -10.52
CA LEU A 34 -4.78 -10.33 -11.02
C LEU A 34 -4.99 -11.84 -11.15
N LEU A 35 -5.86 -12.43 -10.32
CA LEU A 35 -6.21 -13.84 -10.42
C LEU A 35 -7.37 -14.06 -11.39
N LEU A 36 -8.44 -13.28 -11.25
CA LEU A 36 -9.64 -13.43 -12.07
C LEU A 36 -9.37 -13.19 -13.55
N SER A 37 -8.46 -12.28 -13.91
CA SER A 37 -8.09 -12.03 -15.30
C SER A 37 -7.43 -13.23 -15.99
N LYS A 38 -6.83 -14.16 -15.23
CA LYS A 38 -6.28 -15.42 -15.76
C LYS A 38 -7.38 -16.44 -16.09
N TRP A 39 -8.55 -16.30 -15.47
CA TRP A 39 -9.70 -17.16 -15.68
C TRP A 39 -10.67 -16.58 -16.71
N ASP A 40 -11.10 -15.33 -16.50
CA ASP A 40 -12.03 -14.62 -17.39
C ASP A 40 -11.73 -13.10 -17.40
N PRO A 41 -11.04 -12.61 -18.43
CA PRO A 41 -10.77 -11.18 -18.60
C PRO A 41 -12.03 -10.31 -18.68
N GLN A 42 -13.20 -10.85 -19.06
CA GLN A 42 -14.44 -10.10 -19.13
C GLN A 42 -14.92 -9.68 -17.74
N VAL A 43 -14.87 -10.61 -16.77
CA VAL A 43 -15.21 -10.33 -15.37
C VAL A 43 -14.32 -9.20 -14.82
N THR A 44 -13.03 -9.22 -15.15
CA THR A 44 -12.11 -8.16 -14.73
C THR A 44 -12.44 -6.82 -15.36
N ARG A 45 -12.78 -6.76 -16.65
CA ARG A 45 -13.19 -5.51 -17.30
C ARG A 45 -14.47 -4.94 -16.68
N GLU A 46 -15.46 -5.78 -16.38
CA GLU A 46 -16.71 -5.36 -15.74
C GLU A 46 -16.48 -4.82 -14.34
N ALA A 47 -15.69 -5.51 -13.51
CA ALA A 47 -15.38 -5.06 -12.16
C ALA A 47 -14.63 -3.72 -12.16
N ILE A 48 -13.60 -3.57 -12.99
CA ILE A 48 -12.85 -2.31 -13.10
C ILE A 48 -13.75 -1.17 -13.59
N ALA A 49 -14.63 -1.42 -14.57
CA ALA A 49 -15.58 -0.41 -15.04
C ALA A 49 -16.48 0.09 -13.90
N HIS A 50 -17.08 -0.82 -13.13
CA HIS A 50 -17.95 -0.45 -12.02
C HIS A 50 -17.20 0.34 -10.93
N TRP A 51 -15.95 -0.03 -10.60
CA TRP A 51 -15.14 0.74 -9.66
C TRP A 51 -14.85 2.16 -10.15
N ILE A 52 -14.51 2.31 -11.43
CA ILE A 52 -14.18 3.60 -12.03
C ILE A 52 -15.43 4.49 -12.22
N ASP A 53 -16.62 3.90 -12.35
CA ASP A 53 -17.89 4.64 -12.40
C ASP A 53 -18.34 5.19 -11.03
N LEU A 54 -17.81 4.68 -9.91
CA LEU A 54 -18.05 5.21 -8.57
C LEU A 54 -17.25 6.48 -8.24
N MET A 55 -16.47 6.98 -9.18
CA MET A 55 -15.66 8.18 -9.03
C MET A 55 -16.52 9.45 -8.94
N ASN A 56 -16.20 10.34 -8.00
CA ASN A 56 -16.86 11.64 -7.91
C ASN A 56 -16.33 12.62 -8.97
N MET A 57 -16.91 13.82 -9.01
CA MET A 57 -16.50 14.89 -9.91
C MET A 57 -15.05 15.39 -9.72
N GLU A 58 -14.43 15.11 -8.58
CA GLU A 58 -13.04 15.50 -8.30
C GLU A 58 -12.03 14.45 -8.79
N GLY A 59 -12.50 13.25 -9.15
CA GLY A 59 -11.64 12.12 -9.48
C GLY A 59 -11.37 11.17 -8.31
N TRP A 60 -12.06 11.31 -7.18
CA TRP A 60 -11.89 10.44 -6.01
C TRP A 60 -12.82 9.23 -6.05
N ILE A 61 -12.32 8.07 -5.61
CA ILE A 61 -13.09 6.84 -5.39
C ILE A 61 -12.99 6.46 -3.91
N PRO A 62 -14.12 6.25 -3.20
CA PRO A 62 -14.08 5.78 -1.82
C PRO A 62 -13.36 4.44 -1.68
N ARG A 63 -12.42 4.35 -0.72
CA ARG A 63 -11.59 3.16 -0.49
C ARG A 63 -12.39 1.92 -0.07
N GLU A 64 -13.54 2.14 0.57
CA GLU A 64 -14.42 1.10 1.13
C GLU A 64 -15.86 1.43 0.72
N GLN A 65 -16.48 0.55 -0.05
CA GLN A 65 -17.78 0.76 -0.69
C GLN A 65 -18.88 0.12 0.15
N ILE A 66 -19.60 0.92 0.92
CA ILE A 66 -20.61 0.48 1.88
C ILE A 66 -22.00 0.84 1.33
N LEU A 67 -22.46 0.07 0.35
CA LEU A 67 -23.67 0.34 -0.42
C LEU A 67 -24.87 -0.44 0.14
N GLY A 68 -25.95 0.28 0.47
CA GLY A 68 -27.18 -0.32 1.00
C GLY A 68 -27.14 -0.64 2.50
N ASP A 69 -28.29 -1.07 3.04
CA ASP A 69 -28.48 -1.26 4.48
C ASP A 69 -27.78 -2.52 5.02
N GLU A 70 -27.72 -3.57 4.21
CA GLU A 70 -27.02 -4.80 4.57
C GLU A 70 -25.53 -4.54 4.82
N ALA A 71 -24.84 -3.87 3.88
CA ALA A 71 -23.44 -3.52 4.04
C ALA A 71 -23.23 -2.60 5.26
N ARG A 72 -24.08 -1.58 5.44
CA ARG A 72 -24.01 -0.66 6.59
C ARG A 72 -24.17 -1.37 7.94
N SER A 73 -25.02 -2.39 8.03
CA SER A 73 -25.22 -3.16 9.25
C SER A 73 -23.98 -3.93 9.73
N LYS A 74 -22.99 -4.13 8.84
CA LYS A 74 -21.76 -4.88 9.10
C LYS A 74 -20.56 -3.97 9.39
N VAL A 75 -20.75 -2.64 9.42
CA VAL A 75 -19.66 -1.67 9.60
C VAL A 75 -19.95 -0.79 10.81
N PRO A 76 -19.02 -0.67 11.77
CA PRO A 76 -19.13 0.30 12.86
C PRO A 76 -19.30 1.73 12.32
N ALA A 77 -20.12 2.54 13.00
CA ALA A 77 -20.56 3.84 12.51
C ALA A 77 -19.40 4.79 12.19
N GLU A 78 -18.30 4.70 12.94
CA GLU A 78 -17.08 5.47 12.77
C GLU A 78 -16.36 5.20 11.44
N PHE A 79 -16.58 4.04 10.81
CA PHE A 79 -15.96 3.66 9.54
C PHE A 79 -16.89 3.83 8.32
N ILE A 80 -18.16 4.20 8.53
CA ILE A 80 -19.10 4.40 7.42
C ILE A 80 -18.72 5.64 6.61
N VAL A 81 -18.40 6.74 7.29
CA VAL A 81 -18.08 8.01 6.61
C VAL A 81 -16.72 7.93 5.94
N GLN A 82 -16.71 8.01 4.61
CA GLN A 82 -15.49 8.11 3.81
C GLN A 82 -15.08 9.57 3.63
N ARG A 83 -13.78 9.82 3.39
CA ARG A 83 -13.22 11.17 3.22
C ARG A 83 -12.59 11.30 1.84
N ASN A 84 -12.97 12.33 1.08
CA ASN A 84 -12.47 12.55 -0.27
C ASN A 84 -11.01 13.02 -0.34
N GLU A 85 -10.37 13.37 0.78
CA GLU A 85 -8.92 13.55 0.86
C GLU A 85 -8.15 12.22 0.99
N ASN A 86 -8.84 11.14 1.41
CA ASN A 86 -8.23 9.85 1.70
C ASN A 86 -8.14 9.00 0.43
N ALA A 87 -6.91 8.74 0.02
CA ALA A 87 -6.59 7.84 -1.09
C ALA A 87 -6.53 6.36 -0.66
N ASN A 88 -6.24 5.48 -1.62
CA ASN A 88 -5.84 4.08 -1.39
C ASN A 88 -4.75 3.65 -2.39
N PRO A 89 -3.98 2.58 -2.20
CA PRO A 89 -3.09 2.10 -3.26
C PRO A 89 -3.86 1.85 -4.57
N PRO A 90 -3.43 2.39 -5.72
CA PRO A 90 -4.18 2.31 -6.96
C PRO A 90 -3.92 0.97 -7.67
N THR A 91 -4.16 -0.15 -6.97
CA THR A 91 -3.83 -1.52 -7.42
C THR A 91 -4.62 -1.96 -8.65
N LEU A 92 -5.72 -1.28 -9.00
CA LEU A 92 -6.41 -1.51 -10.28
C LEU A 92 -5.48 -1.33 -11.49
N PHE A 93 -4.43 -0.50 -11.37
CA PHE A 93 -3.38 -0.42 -12.41
C PHE A 93 -2.63 -1.74 -12.60
N LEU A 94 -2.42 -2.56 -11.56
CA LEU A 94 -1.83 -3.89 -11.72
C LEU A 94 -2.70 -4.79 -12.60
N ALA A 95 -4.02 -4.76 -12.41
CA ALA A 95 -4.95 -5.51 -13.23
C ALA A 95 -5.04 -4.97 -14.67
N LEU A 96 -4.97 -3.64 -14.85
CA LEU A 96 -4.89 -3.03 -16.18
C LEU A 96 -3.60 -3.41 -16.92
N GLN A 97 -2.46 -3.43 -16.22
CA GLN A 97 -1.19 -3.90 -16.77
C GLN A 97 -1.31 -5.34 -17.27
N GLU A 98 -1.87 -6.23 -16.46
CA GLU A 98 -2.09 -7.63 -16.84
C GLU A 98 -2.97 -7.76 -18.09
N LEU A 99 -4.06 -6.98 -18.21
CA LEU A 99 -4.90 -6.98 -19.41
C LEU A 99 -4.14 -6.50 -20.67
N ILE A 100 -3.22 -5.53 -20.51
CA ILE A 100 -2.38 -5.01 -21.60
C ILE A 100 -1.35 -6.06 -22.04
N GLU A 101 -0.72 -6.73 -21.09
CA GLU A 101 0.27 -7.79 -21.35
C GLU A 101 -0.39 -8.98 -22.07
N GLN A 102 -1.59 -9.38 -21.66
CA GLN A 102 -2.39 -10.40 -22.35
C GLN A 102 -2.76 -9.97 -23.77
N LEU A 103 -3.23 -8.73 -23.97
CA LEU A 103 -3.54 -8.20 -25.29
C LEU A 103 -2.31 -8.22 -26.21
N SER A 104 -1.13 -7.92 -25.67
CA SER A 104 0.12 -7.86 -26.43
C SER A 104 0.65 -9.25 -26.79
N SER A 105 0.45 -10.23 -25.91
CA SER A 105 0.94 -11.61 -26.09
C SER A 105 -0.01 -12.45 -26.94
N ASN A 106 -1.32 -12.21 -26.82
CA ASN A 106 -2.38 -13.03 -27.39
C ASN A 106 -3.40 -12.16 -28.16
N ALA A 107 -2.93 -11.28 -29.04
CA ALA A 107 -3.78 -10.31 -29.73
C ALA A 107 -4.94 -10.95 -30.53
N ASP A 108 -4.74 -12.16 -31.07
CA ASP A 108 -5.73 -12.86 -31.90
C ASP A 108 -6.77 -13.65 -31.09
N GLU A 109 -6.62 -13.76 -29.76
CA GLU A 109 -7.57 -14.48 -28.92
C GLU A 109 -8.88 -13.69 -28.72
N ALA A 110 -10.02 -14.35 -28.94
CA ALA A 110 -11.34 -13.71 -28.79
C ALA A 110 -11.56 -13.07 -27.39
N ALA A 111 -10.90 -13.59 -26.35
CA ALA A 111 -11.00 -13.08 -24.98
C ALA A 111 -10.27 -11.73 -24.76
N THR A 112 -9.24 -11.42 -25.57
CA THR A 112 -8.42 -10.20 -25.46
C THR A 112 -8.93 -9.08 -26.37
N GLN A 113 -9.61 -9.42 -27.46
CA GLN A 113 -10.20 -8.46 -28.42
C GLN A 113 -11.02 -7.32 -27.76
N PRO A 114 -11.83 -7.54 -26.71
CA PRO A 114 -12.59 -6.46 -26.08
C PRO A 114 -11.75 -5.48 -25.24
N THR A 115 -10.48 -5.80 -24.96
CA THR A 115 -9.60 -4.99 -24.09
C THR A 115 -9.34 -3.61 -24.68
N LEU A 116 -9.06 -3.48 -25.98
CA LEU A 116 -8.78 -2.17 -26.58
C LEU A 116 -10.02 -1.24 -26.59
N PRO A 117 -11.23 -1.68 -27.00
CA PRO A 117 -12.45 -0.89 -26.84
C PRO A 117 -12.78 -0.54 -25.39
N PHE A 118 -12.52 -1.46 -24.45
CA PHE A 118 -12.69 -1.22 -23.02
C PHE A 118 -11.77 -0.10 -22.52
N LEU A 119 -10.47 -0.19 -22.79
CA LEU A 119 -9.49 0.84 -22.42
C LEU A 119 -9.87 2.20 -23.01
N ARG A 120 -10.33 2.25 -24.27
CA ARG A 120 -10.77 3.49 -24.93
C ARG A 120 -11.91 4.17 -24.18
N ARG A 121 -12.88 3.40 -23.65
CA ARG A 121 -14.00 3.93 -22.85
C ARG A 121 -13.57 4.33 -21.45
N LEU A 122 -12.65 3.57 -20.84
CA LEU A 122 -12.17 3.79 -19.47
C LEU A 122 -11.26 5.02 -19.36
N PHE A 123 -10.44 5.27 -20.39
CA PHE A 123 -9.31 6.18 -20.35
C PHE A 123 -9.65 7.60 -19.86
N PRO A 124 -10.75 8.27 -20.27
CA PRO A 124 -11.08 9.60 -19.76
C PRO A 124 -11.24 9.66 -18.24
N ARG A 125 -11.92 8.68 -17.64
CA ARG A 125 -12.07 8.59 -16.18
C ARG A 125 -10.76 8.21 -15.52
N LEU A 126 -9.99 7.31 -16.15
CA LEU A 126 -8.68 6.89 -15.64
C LEU A 126 -7.71 8.08 -15.54
N LYS A 127 -7.73 9.00 -16.51
CA LYS A 127 -7.00 10.27 -16.44
C LYS A 127 -7.41 11.07 -15.21
N THR A 128 -8.71 11.32 -15.02
CA THR A 128 -9.24 12.05 -13.85
C THR A 128 -8.79 11.43 -12.53
N TRP A 129 -8.83 10.10 -12.40
CA TRP A 129 -8.34 9.40 -11.20
C TRP A 129 -6.84 9.61 -10.98
N PHE A 130 -6.05 9.44 -12.04
CA PHE A 130 -4.60 9.61 -12.00
C PHE A 130 -4.22 11.06 -11.65
N GLU A 131 -4.87 12.05 -12.26
CA GLU A 131 -4.69 13.47 -11.93
C GLU A 131 -5.12 13.79 -10.49
N TRP A 132 -6.16 13.15 -9.97
CA TRP A 132 -6.57 13.31 -8.58
C TRP A 132 -5.47 12.91 -7.59
N TYR A 133 -4.74 11.80 -7.82
CA TYR A 133 -3.58 11.46 -6.98
C TYR A 133 -2.48 12.52 -7.08
N ASN A 134 -2.13 12.94 -8.29
CA ASN A 134 -1.04 13.88 -8.55
C ASN A 134 -1.30 15.28 -7.99
N THR A 135 -2.57 15.65 -7.81
CA THR A 135 -2.97 16.93 -7.23
C THR A 135 -3.16 16.84 -5.72
N THR A 136 -3.84 15.81 -5.21
CA THR A 136 -4.24 15.75 -3.79
C THR A 136 -3.20 15.11 -2.87
N GLN A 137 -2.40 14.17 -3.38
CA GLN A 137 -1.46 13.38 -2.58
C GLN A 137 0.01 13.85 -2.71
N LYS A 138 0.24 15.02 -3.33
CA LYS A 138 1.56 15.62 -3.49
C LYS A 138 2.30 15.80 -2.15
N GLY A 139 3.57 15.47 -2.11
CA GLY A 139 4.44 15.67 -0.96
C GLY A 139 5.00 17.09 -0.87
N PRO A 140 5.79 17.39 0.17
CA PRO A 140 6.37 18.72 0.39
C PRO A 140 7.48 19.08 -0.62
N GLN A 141 8.10 18.08 -1.25
CA GLN A 141 9.15 18.27 -2.26
C GLN A 141 8.63 17.90 -3.65
N SER A 142 9.25 18.46 -4.69
CA SER A 142 8.98 18.08 -6.07
C SER A 142 9.09 16.57 -6.26
N ASN A 143 8.12 15.98 -6.97
CA ASN A 143 8.05 14.53 -7.25
C ASN A 143 7.97 13.62 -6.02
N SER A 144 7.82 14.17 -4.81
CA SER A 144 7.51 13.39 -3.61
C SER A 144 6.00 13.28 -3.42
N TYR A 145 5.56 12.25 -2.69
CA TYR A 145 4.16 12.02 -2.36
C TYR A 145 3.98 11.77 -0.86
N ARG A 146 2.76 12.04 -0.36
CA ARG A 146 2.39 11.84 1.04
C ARG A 146 0.91 11.47 1.16
N TRP A 147 0.63 10.27 1.64
CA TRP A 147 -0.70 9.87 2.13
C TRP A 147 -1.35 10.94 3.04
N ARG A 148 -2.58 11.32 2.71
CA ARG A 148 -3.46 12.10 3.59
C ARG A 148 -4.21 11.18 4.56
N GLY A 149 -4.90 11.75 5.55
CA GLY A 149 -5.76 10.98 6.45
C GLY A 149 -5.05 10.18 7.55
N ARG A 150 -3.76 10.39 7.80
CA ARG A 150 -3.08 9.83 8.99
C ARG A 150 -3.76 10.32 10.27
N ASP A 151 -3.83 9.43 11.27
CA ASP A 151 -4.34 9.79 12.59
C ASP A 151 -3.54 10.95 13.18
N LYS A 152 -4.25 11.94 13.74
CA LYS A 152 -3.61 13.13 14.33
C LYS A 152 -3.45 13.03 15.85
N ASP A 153 -4.19 12.14 16.51
CA ASP A 153 -4.09 11.95 17.95
C ASP A 153 -2.87 11.11 18.32
N THR A 154 -1.78 11.82 18.62
CA THR A 154 -0.51 11.24 19.04
C THR A 154 -0.51 10.71 20.47
N ASN A 155 -1.56 10.94 21.27
CA ASN A 155 -1.66 10.46 22.65
C ASN A 155 -2.33 9.08 22.73
N LEU A 156 -3.23 8.78 21.79
CA LEU A 156 -3.96 7.52 21.72
C LEU A 156 -3.09 6.37 21.19
N PHE A 157 -2.36 6.61 20.10
CA PHE A 157 -1.63 5.57 19.38
C PHE A 157 -0.15 5.54 19.70
N LEU A 158 0.44 4.35 19.85
CA LEU A 158 1.90 4.19 19.91
C LEU A 158 2.60 4.78 18.68
N ASN A 159 2.02 4.54 17.50
CA ASN A 159 2.35 5.21 16.24
C ASN A 159 1.04 5.49 15.47
N PRO A 160 0.76 6.73 15.04
CA PRO A 160 -0.50 7.06 14.37
C PRO A 160 -0.70 6.25 13.08
N LYS A 161 -1.91 5.72 12.85
CA LYS A 161 -2.19 4.83 11.72
C LYS A 161 -2.18 5.58 10.38
N THR A 162 -2.02 4.83 9.30
CA THR A 162 -2.10 5.32 7.92
C THR A 162 -3.06 4.42 7.13
N LEU A 163 -4.34 4.42 7.51
CA LEU A 163 -5.37 3.55 6.92
C LEU A 163 -5.46 3.69 5.39
N THR A 164 -5.15 4.88 4.89
CA THR A 164 -5.17 5.20 3.46
C THR A 164 -4.11 4.43 2.67
N SER A 165 -3.00 3.98 3.27
CA SER A 165 -1.99 3.24 2.52
C SER A 165 -2.32 1.75 2.36
N GLY A 166 -3.38 1.24 3.01
CA GLY A 166 -3.69 -0.19 3.09
C GLY A 166 -2.78 -0.98 4.06
N LEU A 167 -1.79 -0.32 4.68
CA LEU A 167 -0.89 -0.90 5.67
C LEU A 167 -1.10 -0.20 7.03
N ASP A 168 -2.30 -0.36 7.58
CA ASP A 168 -2.91 0.44 8.65
C ASP A 168 -1.97 0.87 9.78
N ASP A 169 -1.35 -0.08 10.49
CA ASP A 169 -0.49 0.16 11.65
C ASP A 169 1.02 0.02 11.34
N TYR A 170 1.40 -0.04 10.05
CA TYR A 170 2.81 -0.05 9.67
C TYR A 170 3.50 1.21 10.20
N PRO A 171 4.63 1.10 10.92
CA PRO A 171 5.26 2.26 11.52
C PRO A 171 5.71 3.31 10.51
N ARG A 172 5.23 4.55 10.67
CA ARG A 172 5.71 5.73 9.93
C ARG A 172 6.30 6.77 10.89
N ALA A 173 6.51 8.01 10.41
CA ALA A 173 6.94 9.11 11.25
C ALA A 173 6.05 9.21 12.51
N SER A 174 6.68 9.31 13.68
CA SER A 174 5.96 9.16 14.95
C SER A 174 5.18 10.42 15.33
N HIS A 175 5.45 11.54 14.68
CA HIS A 175 4.73 12.79 14.81
C HIS A 175 4.34 13.23 13.39
N PRO A 176 3.11 12.91 12.95
CA PRO A 176 2.66 13.25 11.60
C PRO A 176 2.80 14.75 11.32
N SER A 177 3.29 15.10 10.13
CA SER A 177 3.45 16.49 9.70
C SER A 177 3.31 16.63 8.19
N ALA A 178 3.25 17.88 7.71
CA ALA A 178 3.22 18.16 6.27
C ALA A 178 4.54 17.80 5.57
N ASP A 179 5.63 17.63 6.32
CA ASP A 179 6.99 17.35 5.83
C ASP A 179 7.23 15.87 5.49
N GLU A 180 6.24 15.00 5.69
CA GLU A 180 6.41 13.58 5.43
C GLU A 180 6.55 13.27 3.93
N ARG A 181 7.37 12.28 3.62
CA ARG A 181 7.48 11.67 2.27
C ARG A 181 7.29 10.18 2.41
N HIS A 182 6.36 9.61 1.63
CA HIS A 182 5.99 8.19 1.71
C HIS A 182 6.46 7.42 0.48
N VAL A 183 7.43 6.52 0.68
CA VAL A 183 8.12 5.84 -0.44
C VAL A 183 7.19 4.90 -1.19
N ASP A 184 6.27 4.23 -0.49
CA ASP A 184 5.29 3.32 -1.08
C ASP A 184 4.36 4.06 -2.05
N LEU A 185 3.90 5.25 -1.69
CA LEU A 185 3.06 6.07 -2.57
C LEU A 185 3.84 6.60 -3.78
N HIS A 186 5.10 7.02 -3.60
CA HIS A 186 5.98 7.36 -4.72
C HIS A 186 6.06 6.21 -5.73
N CYS A 187 6.28 4.99 -5.24
CA CYS A 187 6.39 3.81 -6.10
C CYS A 187 5.06 3.47 -6.80
N TRP A 188 3.91 3.62 -6.12
CA TRP A 188 2.62 3.46 -6.77
C TRP A 188 2.40 4.45 -7.92
N MET A 189 2.83 5.70 -7.74
CA MET A 189 2.68 6.72 -8.77
C MET A 189 3.63 6.48 -9.94
N ALA A 190 4.87 6.03 -9.69
CA ALA A 190 5.81 5.62 -10.73
C ALA A 190 5.25 4.46 -11.60
N LEU A 191 4.66 3.44 -10.96
CA LEU A 191 4.02 2.33 -11.66
C LEU A 191 2.82 2.81 -12.48
N SER A 192 1.93 3.59 -11.84
CA SER A 192 0.68 4.06 -12.46
C SER A 192 0.95 4.95 -13.67
N SER A 193 1.95 5.83 -13.61
CA SER A 193 2.31 6.69 -14.74
C SER A 193 2.85 5.89 -15.93
N GLY A 194 3.60 4.81 -15.68
CA GLY A 194 4.06 3.92 -16.75
C GLY A 194 2.91 3.22 -17.45
N ILE A 195 1.95 2.73 -16.67
CA ILE A 195 0.76 2.05 -17.22
C ILE A 195 -0.16 3.05 -17.95
N MET A 196 -0.31 4.28 -17.44
CA MET A 196 -1.00 5.36 -18.14
C MET A 196 -0.34 5.67 -19.49
N ALA A 197 1.00 5.74 -19.55
CA ALA A 197 1.73 5.96 -20.79
C ALA A 197 1.48 4.82 -21.80
N SER A 198 1.52 3.56 -21.34
CA SER A 198 1.24 2.39 -22.19
C SER A 198 -0.20 2.40 -22.72
N ILE A 199 -1.20 2.67 -21.87
CA ILE A 199 -2.60 2.76 -22.31
C ILE A 199 -2.77 3.88 -23.33
N ALA A 200 -2.23 5.08 -23.05
CA ALA A 200 -2.33 6.22 -23.95
C ALA A 200 -1.69 5.92 -25.31
N GLN A 201 -0.50 5.31 -25.32
CA GLN A 201 0.19 4.90 -26.54
C GLN A 201 -0.63 3.88 -27.35
N LEU A 202 -1.20 2.85 -26.70
CA LEU A 202 -2.04 1.85 -27.35
C LEU A 202 -3.31 2.45 -27.99
N LEU A 203 -3.86 3.50 -27.37
CA LEU A 203 -5.08 4.17 -27.84
C LEU A 203 -4.83 5.23 -28.93
N GLY A 204 -3.56 5.61 -29.15
CA GLY A 204 -3.19 6.73 -30.02
C GLY A 204 -3.42 8.11 -29.37
N GLU A 205 -3.46 8.16 -28.04
CA GLU A 205 -3.65 9.38 -27.25
C GLU A 205 -2.29 10.03 -26.89
N PRO A 206 -2.26 11.33 -26.55
CA PRO A 206 -1.06 11.96 -25.99
C PRO A 206 -0.56 11.19 -24.76
N HIS A 207 0.70 10.75 -24.79
CA HIS A 207 1.30 9.88 -23.77
C HIS A 207 2.60 10.45 -23.17
N GLN A 208 3.13 11.53 -23.74
CA GLN A 208 4.44 12.07 -23.41
C GLN A 208 4.52 12.53 -21.94
N ASP A 209 3.48 13.16 -21.41
CA ASP A 209 3.47 13.62 -20.01
C ASP A 209 3.45 12.46 -19.01
N TYR A 210 2.71 11.38 -19.32
CA TYR A 210 2.69 10.16 -18.50
C TYR A 210 4.04 9.44 -18.56
N LYS A 211 4.66 9.38 -19.74
CA LYS A 211 5.99 8.80 -19.93
C LYS A 211 7.05 9.59 -19.18
N LEU A 212 7.04 10.93 -19.30
CA LEU A 212 7.93 11.80 -18.54
C LEU A 212 7.74 11.62 -17.03
N SER A 213 6.50 11.57 -16.55
CA SER A 213 6.21 11.32 -15.13
C SER A 213 6.78 9.97 -14.68
N HIS A 214 6.62 8.91 -15.48
CA HIS A 214 7.22 7.61 -15.19
C HIS A 214 8.74 7.65 -15.17
N ASP A 215 9.36 8.26 -16.17
CA ASP A 215 10.82 8.32 -16.28
C ASP A 215 11.42 9.10 -15.10
N VAL A 216 10.79 10.21 -14.70
CA VAL A 216 11.21 10.99 -13.53
C VAL A 216 11.02 10.20 -12.23
N LEU A 217 9.85 9.59 -12.02
CA LEU A 217 9.56 8.89 -10.77
C LEU A 217 10.29 7.54 -10.63
N SER A 218 10.71 6.94 -11.75
CA SER A 218 11.50 5.71 -11.78
C SER A 218 13.01 5.97 -11.80
N ASP A 219 13.45 7.22 -11.93
CA ASP A 219 14.86 7.58 -11.83
C ASP A 219 15.43 7.19 -10.45
N ASN A 220 16.43 6.31 -10.47
CA ASN A 220 16.99 5.74 -9.26
C ASN A 220 17.82 6.77 -8.45
N ASN A 221 18.33 7.85 -9.08
CA ASN A 221 19.03 8.90 -8.35
C ASN A 221 18.05 9.78 -7.57
N LEU A 222 16.92 10.16 -8.18
CA LEU A 222 15.85 10.90 -7.51
C LEU A 222 15.25 10.07 -6.38
N LEU A 223 15.01 8.77 -6.63
CA LEU A 223 14.50 7.87 -5.60
C LEU A 223 15.50 7.77 -4.42
N ASP A 224 16.80 7.69 -4.71
CA ASP A 224 17.84 7.70 -3.69
C ASP A 224 17.85 9.02 -2.90
N GLU A 225 17.77 10.17 -3.57
CA GLU A 225 17.71 11.49 -2.93
C GLU A 225 16.53 11.61 -1.97
N LEU A 226 15.34 11.17 -2.39
CA LEU A 226 14.11 11.33 -1.62
C LEU A 226 13.95 10.31 -0.50
N HIS A 227 14.43 9.07 -0.71
CA HIS A 227 14.02 7.92 0.08
C HIS A 227 15.16 6.98 0.52
N TRP A 228 16.37 7.07 -0.02
CA TRP A 228 17.46 6.19 0.42
C TRP A 228 18.16 6.74 1.67
N SER A 229 18.22 5.92 2.72
CA SER A 229 18.98 6.25 3.93
C SER A 229 20.32 5.51 3.94
N GLU A 230 21.42 6.24 3.76
CA GLU A 230 22.77 5.68 3.87
C GLU A 230 23.06 5.06 5.25
N GLN A 231 22.50 5.64 6.31
CA GLN A 231 22.64 5.13 7.68
C GLN A 231 21.91 3.80 7.88
N LEU A 232 20.69 3.69 7.34
CA LEU A 232 19.84 2.50 7.51
C LEU A 232 20.11 1.43 6.44
N ARG A 233 20.76 1.81 5.33
CA ARG A 233 20.95 0.97 4.13
C ARG A 233 19.62 0.42 3.61
N ALA A 234 18.60 1.26 3.60
CA ALA A 234 17.25 0.91 3.17
C ALA A 234 16.51 2.13 2.62
N PHE A 235 15.55 1.88 1.73
CA PHE A 235 14.53 2.87 1.39
C PHE A 235 13.60 3.09 2.58
N SER A 236 13.31 4.34 2.88
CA SER A 236 12.58 4.74 4.09
C SER A 236 11.64 5.91 3.80
N ASP A 237 10.53 5.93 4.53
CA ASP A 237 9.76 7.16 4.69
C ASP A 237 10.63 8.24 5.37
N TYR A 238 10.27 9.50 5.15
CA TYR A 238 10.90 10.65 5.81
C TYR A 238 9.86 11.41 6.61
N GLY A 239 10.22 11.95 7.78
CA GLY A 239 9.33 12.82 8.55
C GLY A 239 9.80 13.09 9.97
N ASN A 240 8.96 13.77 10.76
CA ASN A 240 9.27 14.12 12.14
C ASN A 240 9.15 12.89 13.05
N HIS A 241 10.28 12.28 13.41
CA HIS A 241 10.30 10.94 14.01
C HIS A 241 11.22 10.84 15.23
N THR A 242 10.86 9.92 16.13
CA THR A 242 11.65 9.40 17.25
C THR A 242 11.14 8.00 17.56
N GLN A 243 12.05 7.06 17.77
CA GLN A 243 11.74 5.70 18.23
C GLN A 243 11.53 5.66 19.76
N SER A 244 11.89 6.71 20.49
CA SER A 244 11.80 6.78 21.95
C SER A 244 10.38 7.09 22.41
N VAL A 245 9.45 6.19 22.10
CA VAL A 245 8.02 6.28 22.45
C VAL A 245 7.57 4.98 23.08
N SER A 246 6.64 5.05 24.04
CA SER A 246 6.07 3.86 24.67
C SER A 246 4.64 4.11 25.11
N LEU A 247 3.85 3.04 25.20
CA LEU A 247 2.56 3.09 25.89
C LEU A 247 2.75 2.94 27.40
N GLN A 248 2.14 3.83 28.18
CA GLN A 248 2.19 3.85 29.65
C GLN A 248 0.79 3.98 30.22
N ARG A 249 0.52 3.33 31.37
CA ARG A 249 -0.75 3.53 32.07
C ARG A 249 -0.74 4.88 32.79
N GLU A 250 -1.77 5.69 32.56
CA GLU A 250 -1.97 6.95 33.26
C GLU A 250 -1.98 6.73 34.78
N LYS A 251 -1.32 7.63 35.52
CA LYS A 251 -1.40 7.64 36.97
C LYS A 251 -2.68 8.35 37.39
N VAL A 252 -3.70 7.57 37.78
CA VAL A 252 -4.95 8.12 38.34
C VAL A 252 -4.79 8.28 39.85
N TYR A 253 -4.64 9.52 40.31
CA TYR A 253 -4.60 9.87 41.73
C TYR A 253 -5.96 9.59 42.39
N VAL A 254 -5.94 8.93 43.54
CA VAL A 254 -7.12 8.71 44.39
C VAL A 254 -6.80 9.30 45.76
N PRO A 255 -7.52 10.34 46.18
CA PRO A 255 -7.40 10.88 47.52
C PRO A 255 -7.61 9.78 48.59
N PRO A 256 -6.85 9.80 49.69
CA PRO A 256 -7.05 8.86 50.80
C PRO A 256 -8.49 8.88 51.31
N GLY A 257 -9.07 7.68 51.53
CA GLY A 257 -10.42 7.53 52.05
C GLY A 257 -11.54 7.56 50.99
N GLN A 258 -11.24 7.80 49.71
CA GLN A 258 -12.25 7.74 48.64
C GLN A 258 -12.26 6.39 47.90
N PRO A 259 -13.44 5.90 47.48
CA PRO A 259 -13.55 4.61 46.82
C PRO A 259 -13.06 4.66 45.36
N ARG A 260 -12.18 3.71 44.99
CA ARG A 260 -11.51 3.67 43.67
C ARG A 260 -12.45 3.66 42.46
N HIS A 261 -13.64 3.08 42.59
CA HIS A 261 -14.61 2.96 41.49
C HIS A 261 -15.24 4.31 41.07
N GLN A 262 -15.09 5.37 41.88
CA GLN A 262 -15.55 6.72 41.54
C GLN A 262 -14.54 7.49 40.68
N PHE A 263 -13.35 6.93 40.42
CA PHE A 263 -12.31 7.55 39.61
C PHE A 263 -12.20 6.89 38.24
N PRO A 264 -11.80 7.64 37.19
CA PRO A 264 -11.61 7.09 35.85
C PRO A 264 -10.66 5.89 35.85
N VAL A 265 -10.95 4.91 35.00
CA VAL A 265 -10.03 3.80 34.75
C VAL A 265 -8.75 4.36 34.12
N ALA A 266 -7.60 3.91 34.62
CA ALA A 266 -6.30 4.32 34.09
C ALA A 266 -6.17 3.87 32.63
N ARG A 267 -6.10 4.82 31.70
CA ARG A 267 -5.96 4.53 30.28
C ARG A 267 -4.52 4.28 29.91
N LEU A 268 -4.31 3.54 28.83
CA LEU A 268 -3.01 3.40 28.21
C LEU A 268 -2.77 4.59 27.27
N VAL A 269 -1.77 5.42 27.55
CA VAL A 269 -1.43 6.61 26.77
C VAL A 269 0.00 6.57 26.27
N ARG A 270 0.26 7.23 25.15
CA ARG A 270 1.61 7.36 24.62
C ARG A 270 2.45 8.35 25.44
N SER A 271 3.67 7.94 25.76
CA SER A 271 4.72 8.79 26.34
C SER A 271 5.87 8.94 25.34
N VAL A 272 6.39 10.16 25.20
CA VAL A 272 7.53 10.49 24.33
C VAL A 272 8.74 10.82 25.21
N HIS A 273 9.81 10.04 25.08
CA HIS A 273 11.01 10.13 25.94
C HIS A 273 12.14 10.95 25.32
N ARG A 274 12.12 11.13 24.00
CA ARG A 274 13.06 11.99 23.27
C ARG A 274 12.29 12.76 22.22
N ALA A 275 12.53 14.07 22.14
CA ALA A 275 11.92 14.93 21.13
C ALA A 275 12.17 14.37 19.71
N PRO A 276 11.16 14.40 18.83
CA PRO A 276 11.31 13.97 17.45
C PRO A 276 12.12 15.00 16.65
N LYS A 277 12.69 14.54 15.54
CA LYS A 277 13.36 15.39 14.55
C LYS A 277 13.04 14.87 13.14
N LEU A 278 13.16 15.74 12.15
CA LEU A 278 13.09 15.34 10.74
C LEU A 278 14.24 14.38 10.42
N GLN A 279 13.90 13.16 10.01
CA GLN A 279 14.84 12.11 9.64
C GLN A 279 14.15 11.01 8.85
N TYR A 280 14.93 10.11 8.25
CA TYR A 280 14.42 8.85 7.72
C TYR A 280 13.88 7.98 8.85
N VAL A 281 12.70 7.40 8.62
CA VAL A 281 12.01 6.54 9.58
C VAL A 281 12.65 5.15 9.54
N ASN A 282 13.22 4.73 10.67
CA ASN A 282 13.81 3.40 10.81
C ASN A 282 12.70 2.37 11.10
N ALA A 283 12.04 1.94 10.03
CA ALA A 283 10.99 0.93 10.04
C ALA A 283 11.18 -0.02 8.84
N LEU A 284 12.15 -0.94 8.95
CA LEU A 284 12.46 -1.90 7.90
C LEU A 284 11.34 -2.95 7.79
N GLY A 285 10.72 -3.04 6.62
CA GLY A 285 9.58 -3.93 6.37
C GLY A 285 9.08 -3.80 4.94
N TYR A 286 7.82 -4.15 4.70
CA TYR A 286 7.21 -4.09 3.38
C TYR A 286 7.36 -2.73 2.70
N VAL A 287 7.18 -1.62 3.41
CA VAL A 287 7.33 -0.26 2.84
C VAL A 287 8.73 -0.05 2.26
N SER A 288 9.78 -0.55 2.94
CA SER A 288 11.17 -0.46 2.46
C SER A 288 11.44 -1.27 1.18
N LEU A 289 10.57 -2.23 0.84
CA LEU A 289 10.71 -3.08 -0.34
C LEU A 289 9.98 -2.51 -1.56
N PHE A 290 9.19 -1.44 -1.44
CA PHE A 290 8.35 -0.91 -2.54
C PHE A 290 9.11 -0.63 -3.86
N PRO A 291 10.28 0.03 -3.84
CA PRO A 291 11.08 0.20 -5.04
C PRO A 291 11.42 -1.10 -5.76
N PHE A 292 11.66 -2.16 -5.00
CA PHE A 292 11.99 -3.49 -5.52
C PHE A 292 10.74 -4.26 -5.96
N ILE A 293 9.70 -4.36 -5.12
CA ILE A 293 8.51 -5.19 -5.41
C ILE A 293 7.65 -4.63 -6.56
N LEU A 294 7.75 -3.33 -6.83
CA LEU A 294 7.15 -2.68 -7.99
C LEU A 294 8.12 -2.51 -9.18
N GLN A 295 9.29 -3.17 -9.13
CA GLN A 295 10.24 -3.28 -10.24
C GLN A 295 10.75 -1.92 -10.76
N ILE A 296 10.99 -0.97 -9.85
CA ILE A 296 11.48 0.39 -10.18
C ILE A 296 13.00 0.45 -10.22
N LEU A 297 13.67 -0.38 -9.41
CA LEU A 297 15.13 -0.39 -9.35
C LEU A 297 15.70 -0.99 -10.65
N GLN A 298 16.77 -0.37 -11.15
CA GLN A 298 17.52 -0.97 -12.26
C GLN A 298 18.18 -2.28 -11.82
N PRO A 299 18.31 -3.30 -12.70
CA PRO A 299 18.90 -4.60 -12.36
C PRO A 299 20.34 -4.55 -11.82
N ASP A 300 21.09 -3.50 -12.17
CA ASP A 300 22.46 -3.23 -11.70
C ASP A 300 22.54 -2.34 -10.46
N SER A 301 21.39 -1.89 -9.92
CA SER A 301 21.35 -1.03 -8.74
C SER A 301 21.96 -1.73 -7.51
N PRO A 302 23.00 -1.16 -6.88
CA PRO A 302 23.65 -1.78 -5.72
C PRO A 302 22.73 -1.89 -4.50
N LYS A 303 21.59 -1.18 -4.50
CA LYS A 303 20.60 -1.27 -3.43
C LYS A 303 19.92 -2.64 -3.39
N LEU A 304 19.84 -3.35 -4.51
CA LEU A 304 19.31 -4.72 -4.58
C LEU A 304 20.09 -5.67 -3.67
N GLU A 305 21.41 -5.52 -3.57
CA GLU A 305 22.23 -6.34 -2.68
C GLU A 305 21.79 -6.20 -1.21
N HIS A 306 21.56 -4.96 -0.77
CA HIS A 306 21.09 -4.67 0.59
C HIS A 306 19.68 -5.20 0.84
N ILE A 307 18.78 -5.02 -0.13
CA ILE A 307 17.40 -5.53 -0.07
C ILE A 307 17.42 -7.06 0.05
N PHE A 308 18.14 -7.76 -0.82
CA PHE A 308 18.21 -9.22 -0.82
C PHE A 308 18.83 -9.79 0.45
N ARG A 309 19.88 -9.13 0.97
CA ARG A 309 20.48 -9.49 2.26
C ARG A 309 19.46 -9.37 3.40
N ASP A 310 18.73 -8.26 3.47
CA ASP A 310 17.79 -7.99 4.56
C ASP A 310 16.51 -8.82 4.45
N MET A 311 16.05 -9.10 3.23
CA MET A 311 14.97 -10.04 2.94
C MET A 311 15.29 -11.43 3.47
N ARG A 312 16.51 -11.93 3.22
CA ARG A 312 16.96 -13.27 3.57
C ARG A 312 17.36 -13.45 5.04
N ASP A 313 17.49 -12.36 5.80
CA ASP A 313 17.86 -12.41 7.21
C ASP A 313 16.66 -12.84 8.08
N SER A 314 16.81 -13.99 8.77
CA SER A 314 15.79 -14.54 9.67
C SER A 314 15.55 -13.72 10.95
N LYS A 315 16.52 -12.86 11.32
CA LYS A 315 16.39 -11.86 12.39
C LYS A 315 15.69 -10.59 11.92
N LYS A 316 15.44 -10.45 10.61
CA LYS A 316 14.70 -9.35 10.00
C LYS A 316 13.41 -9.87 9.37
N LEU A 317 13.37 -10.05 8.05
CA LEU A 317 12.14 -10.30 7.29
C LEU A 317 11.91 -11.78 6.99
N TRP A 318 12.95 -12.61 6.91
CA TRP A 318 12.80 -13.99 6.44
C TRP A 318 12.12 -14.91 7.45
N THR A 319 11.19 -15.75 6.97
CA THR A 319 10.63 -16.87 7.71
C THR A 319 10.50 -18.11 6.81
N PRO A 320 10.31 -19.31 7.39
CA PRO A 320 9.93 -20.51 6.63
C PRO A 320 8.53 -20.45 5.98
N TYR A 321 7.77 -19.36 6.15
CA TYR A 321 6.37 -19.22 5.76
C TYR A 321 6.13 -18.04 4.80
N GLY A 322 7.17 -17.25 4.48
CA GLY A 322 7.08 -15.98 3.75
C GLY A 322 7.81 -14.83 4.43
N LEU A 323 7.74 -13.63 3.87
CA LEU A 323 8.34 -12.41 4.41
C LEU A 323 7.43 -11.76 5.45
N ARG A 324 7.98 -11.37 6.60
CA ARG A 324 7.29 -10.57 7.63
C ARG A 324 6.95 -9.17 7.13
N SER A 325 5.82 -8.63 7.54
CA SER A 325 5.44 -7.22 7.26
C SER A 325 6.41 -6.21 7.85
N LEU A 326 6.95 -6.48 9.04
CA LEU A 326 7.93 -5.66 9.73
C LEU A 326 9.09 -6.53 10.23
N SER A 327 10.31 -5.98 10.17
CA SER A 327 11.51 -6.64 10.68
C SER A 327 11.34 -7.06 12.13
N LYS A 328 11.75 -8.29 12.45
CA LYS A 328 11.78 -8.79 13.83
C LYS A 328 12.71 -7.99 14.75
N ALA A 329 13.66 -7.24 14.19
CA ALA A 329 14.54 -6.34 14.92
C ALA A 329 13.93 -4.96 15.22
N ASP A 330 12.75 -4.65 14.66
CA ASP A 330 12.08 -3.37 14.89
C ASP A 330 11.48 -3.30 16.31
N PRO A 331 11.63 -2.18 17.04
CA PRO A 331 11.03 -2.02 18.38
C PRO A 331 9.50 -2.19 18.41
N LEU A 332 8.82 -1.97 17.28
CA LEU A 332 7.38 -2.10 17.14
C LEU A 332 6.94 -3.47 16.61
N TYR A 333 7.86 -4.41 16.40
CA TYR A 333 7.54 -5.78 16.02
C TYR A 333 6.60 -6.43 17.05
N MET A 334 5.44 -6.90 16.58
CA MET A 334 4.35 -7.49 17.36
C MET A 334 3.84 -6.60 18.52
N GLN A 335 4.09 -5.28 18.47
CA GLN A 335 3.57 -4.34 19.46
C GLN A 335 2.17 -3.87 19.08
N ARG A 336 1.25 -3.95 20.04
CA ARG A 336 -0.10 -3.35 19.95
C ARG A 336 -0.01 -1.83 19.75
N ASN A 337 -0.96 -1.24 19.03
CA ASN A 337 -0.96 0.20 18.80
C ASN A 337 -1.72 0.99 19.87
N THR A 338 -2.72 0.35 20.47
CA THR A 338 -3.52 0.84 21.61
C THR A 338 -3.78 -0.34 22.56
N GLU A 339 -4.63 -0.16 23.58
CA GLU A 339 -5.06 -1.27 24.42
C GLU A 339 -5.82 -2.35 23.63
N HIS A 340 -6.56 -1.95 22.59
CA HIS A 340 -7.48 -2.80 21.82
C HIS A 340 -7.00 -3.11 20.39
N ASP A 341 -6.01 -2.39 19.87
CA ASP A 341 -5.44 -2.62 18.54
C ASP A 341 -4.25 -3.58 18.59
N ALA A 342 -4.51 -4.86 18.32
CA ALA A 342 -3.46 -5.88 18.12
C ALA A 342 -2.57 -5.55 16.90
N PRO A 343 -1.31 -6.03 16.86
CA PRO A 343 -0.43 -5.82 15.70
C PRO A 343 -0.99 -6.45 14.42
N TYR A 344 -0.97 -5.71 13.31
CA TYR A 344 -1.53 -6.17 12.03
C TYR A 344 -0.47 -6.22 10.89
N TRP A 345 0.14 -5.08 10.59
CA TRP A 345 1.26 -4.89 9.66
C TRP A 345 2.61 -4.74 10.38
N ARG A 346 2.72 -5.35 11.57
CA ARG A 346 3.89 -5.28 12.47
C ARG A 346 4.57 -6.62 12.70
N GLY A 347 4.56 -7.50 11.71
CA GLY A 347 5.17 -8.83 11.78
C GLY A 347 4.45 -9.93 11.02
N PRO A 348 3.11 -10.00 11.03
CA PRO A 348 2.36 -10.99 10.25
C PRO A 348 2.72 -10.99 8.75
N ILE A 349 2.52 -12.14 8.11
CA ILE A 349 2.87 -12.39 6.70
C ILE A 349 1.61 -12.21 5.85
N TRP A 350 1.71 -11.36 4.83
CA TRP A 350 0.58 -11.03 3.96
C TRP A 350 0.83 -11.47 2.52
N ILE A 351 -0.13 -12.21 1.95
CA ILE A 351 0.02 -12.89 0.66
C ILE A 351 0.15 -11.91 -0.51
N ASN A 352 -0.56 -10.79 -0.49
CA ASN A 352 -0.53 -9.77 -1.53
C ASN A 352 0.88 -9.17 -1.72
N ILE A 353 1.56 -8.75 -0.65
CA ILE A 353 2.93 -8.20 -0.74
C ILE A 353 3.94 -9.31 -1.04
N ASN A 354 3.76 -10.51 -0.47
CA ASN A 354 4.62 -11.65 -0.79
C ASN A 354 4.51 -12.08 -2.26
N TYR A 355 3.32 -12.00 -2.86
CA TYR A 355 3.11 -12.22 -4.29
C TYR A 355 3.91 -11.20 -5.12
N LEU A 356 3.84 -9.90 -4.78
CA LEU A 356 4.63 -8.88 -5.46
C LEU A 356 6.14 -9.10 -5.31
N ALA A 357 6.59 -9.55 -4.12
CA ALA A 357 8.00 -9.89 -3.90
C ALA A 357 8.45 -11.08 -4.75
N VAL A 358 7.67 -12.16 -4.82
CA VAL A 358 7.95 -13.31 -5.69
C VAL A 358 7.97 -12.89 -7.15
N ARG A 359 7.00 -12.08 -7.59
CA ARG A 359 6.94 -11.52 -8.95
C ARG A 359 8.18 -10.68 -9.27
N ALA A 360 8.63 -9.84 -8.35
CA ALA A 360 9.84 -9.05 -8.52
C ALA A 360 11.10 -9.92 -8.57
N LEU A 361 11.26 -10.89 -7.65
CA LEU A 361 12.40 -11.81 -7.69
C LEU A 361 12.47 -12.56 -9.03
N HIS A 362 11.33 -13.01 -9.57
CA HIS A 362 11.25 -13.61 -10.89
C HIS A 362 11.66 -12.64 -12.01
N HIS A 363 11.27 -11.37 -11.93
CA HIS A 363 11.71 -10.36 -12.89
C HIS A 363 13.24 -10.19 -12.85
N TYR A 364 13.81 -9.96 -11.67
CA TYR A 364 15.25 -9.76 -11.53
C TYR A 364 16.09 -11.02 -11.75
N SER A 365 15.51 -12.23 -11.66
CA SER A 365 16.20 -13.47 -12.05
C SER A 365 16.31 -13.65 -13.58
N ASN A 366 15.49 -12.93 -14.34
CA ASN A 366 15.48 -12.96 -15.81
C ASN A 366 16.08 -11.70 -16.44
N ALA A 367 16.38 -10.67 -15.65
CA ALA A 367 17.05 -9.45 -16.11
C ALA A 367 18.58 -9.62 -16.03
N GLU A 368 19.30 -9.16 -17.06
CA GLU A 368 20.76 -9.11 -17.03
C GLU A 368 21.23 -8.15 -15.93
N GLY A 369 22.07 -8.65 -15.02
CA GLY A 369 22.61 -7.84 -13.94
C GLY A 369 23.40 -8.64 -12.91
N PRO A 370 24.20 -7.98 -12.05
CA PRO A 370 25.08 -8.63 -11.08
C PRO A 370 24.32 -9.42 -9.99
N TYR A 371 23.01 -9.24 -9.85
CA TYR A 371 22.20 -9.87 -8.81
C TYR A 371 21.25 -10.97 -9.31
N GLN A 372 21.35 -11.34 -10.58
CA GLN A 372 20.44 -12.28 -11.25
C GLN A 372 20.37 -13.64 -10.53
N GLU A 373 21.53 -14.27 -10.26
CA GLU A 373 21.59 -15.58 -9.58
C GLU A 373 21.02 -15.51 -8.15
N LYS A 374 21.29 -14.41 -7.44
CA LYS A 374 20.79 -14.19 -6.08
C LYS A 374 19.27 -14.02 -6.07
N ALA A 375 18.72 -13.30 -7.05
CA ALA A 375 17.28 -13.17 -7.23
C ALA A 375 16.63 -14.53 -7.54
N ALA A 376 17.25 -15.34 -8.41
CA ALA A 376 16.77 -16.68 -8.76
C ALA A 376 16.70 -17.61 -7.55
N ALA A 377 17.76 -17.65 -6.72
CA ALA A 377 17.78 -18.46 -5.51
C ALA A 377 16.69 -18.03 -4.52
N LEU A 378 16.54 -16.72 -4.28
CA LEU A 378 15.50 -16.19 -3.40
C LEU A 378 14.10 -16.45 -3.92
N TYR A 379 13.89 -16.36 -5.24
CA TYR A 379 12.61 -16.63 -5.90
C TYR A 379 12.14 -18.05 -5.57
N GLU A 380 12.98 -19.06 -5.83
CA GLU A 380 12.65 -20.46 -5.62
C GLU A 380 12.32 -20.76 -4.17
N GLU A 381 13.15 -20.27 -3.23
CA GLU A 381 12.96 -20.52 -1.81
C GLU A 381 11.73 -19.81 -1.25
N LEU A 382 11.52 -18.53 -1.59
CA LEU A 382 10.39 -17.76 -1.08
C LEU A 382 9.06 -18.33 -1.60
N ARG A 383 9.00 -18.62 -2.91
CA ARG A 383 7.84 -19.23 -3.55
C ARG A 383 7.49 -20.57 -2.90
N THR A 384 8.49 -21.42 -2.67
CA THR A 384 8.31 -22.73 -2.03
C THR A 384 7.76 -22.59 -0.60
N ASN A 385 8.32 -21.69 0.20
CA ASN A 385 7.89 -21.45 1.58
C ASN A 385 6.44 -20.99 1.66
N ILE A 386 6.04 -20.05 0.79
CA ILE A 386 4.68 -19.51 0.74
C ILE A 386 3.69 -20.62 0.34
N ILE A 387 3.92 -21.30 -0.77
CA ILE A 387 3.00 -22.33 -1.28
C ILE A 387 2.86 -23.47 -0.27
N SER A 388 3.97 -23.96 0.27
CA SER A 388 3.96 -25.05 1.25
C SER A 388 3.20 -24.67 2.52
N ASN A 389 3.38 -23.44 3.00
CA ASN A 389 2.68 -22.97 4.20
C ASN A 389 1.18 -22.79 3.94
N VAL A 390 0.79 -22.13 2.84
CA VAL A 390 -0.63 -21.92 2.50
C VAL A 390 -1.34 -23.27 2.35
N TYR A 391 -0.74 -24.21 1.63
CA TYR A 391 -1.30 -25.56 1.46
C TYR A 391 -1.42 -26.32 2.78
N LYS A 392 -0.48 -26.14 3.71
CA LYS A 392 -0.52 -26.81 5.02
C LYS A 392 -1.61 -26.24 5.95
N GLN A 393 -1.96 -24.96 5.82
CA GLN A 393 -2.97 -24.31 6.67
C GLN A 393 -4.40 -24.45 6.12
N TYR A 394 -4.54 -24.67 4.81
CA TYR A 394 -5.80 -25.01 4.15
C TYR A 394 -6.17 -26.47 4.43
#